data_AF-A0A7K3YXS8-F1
#
_entry.id   AF-A0A7K3YXS8-F1
#
_cell.length_a   1.000
_cell.length_b   1.000
_cell.length_c   1.000
_cell.angle_alpha   90.00
_cell.angle_beta   90.00
_cell.angle_gamma   90.00
#
_symmetry.space_group_name_H-M   'P 1'
#
loop_
_entity.id
_entity.type
_entity.pdbx_description
1 polymer ?
#
loop_
_entity_poly.entity_id
_entity_poly.type
_entity_poly.pdbx_seq_one_letter_code
_entity_poly.pdbx_strand_id
1 'polypeptide(L)' 'ISHHHSKTLAEYKNEMFDLAITLCDNAHAACPVVPGAARTIHQAFLDPHLVPGTEDESLDVYRSVRDAMGKWIDTTFG' A
#
# COMPACT_ATOMS: atom_id res chain seq x y z
N ILE A 1 0.04 -6.13 13.12
CA ILE A 1 0.08 -6.89 11.85
C ILE A 1 0.88 -8.21 11.94
N SER A 2 1.15 -8.74 13.14
CA SER A 2 1.99 -9.93 13.37
C SER A 2 1.45 -11.25 12.82
N HIS A 3 0.15 -11.32 12.51
CA HIS A 3 -0.49 -12.49 11.91
C HIS A 3 -0.71 -12.35 10.39
N HIS A 4 -0.27 -11.24 9.78
CA HIS A 4 -0.35 -11.05 8.33
C HIS A 4 0.81 -11.78 7.64
N HIS A 5 0.61 -12.18 6.38
CA HIS A 5 1.68 -12.71 5.53
C HIS A 5 1.60 -12.11 4.13
N SER A 6 2.73 -12.15 3.42
CA SER A 6 2.83 -11.67 2.05
C SER A 6 2.11 -12.61 1.08
N LYS A 7 1.39 -12.03 0.11
CA LYS A 7 0.61 -12.74 -0.90
C LYS A 7 0.74 -12.06 -2.24
N THR A 8 0.56 -12.82 -3.30
CA THR A 8 0.51 -12.29 -4.67
C THR A 8 -0.93 -12.10 -5.13
N LEU A 9 -1.16 -11.20 -6.10
CA LEU A 9 -2.49 -11.03 -6.71
C LEU A 9 -3.01 -12.33 -7.36
N ALA A 10 -2.12 -13.27 -7.70
CA ALA A 10 -2.52 -14.53 -8.30
C ALA A 10 -3.40 -15.40 -7.39
N GLU A 11 -3.28 -15.23 -6.06
CA GLU A 11 -4.09 -15.94 -5.07
C GLU A 11 -5.55 -15.47 -5.07
N TYR A 12 -5.83 -14.29 -5.62
CA TYR A 12 -7.13 -13.62 -5.57
C TYR A 12 -7.81 -13.49 -6.94
N LYS A 13 -7.36 -14.24 -7.96
CA LYS A 13 -7.84 -14.11 -9.36
C LYS A 13 -9.35 -14.26 -9.54
N ASN A 14 -10.03 -14.95 -8.63
CA ASN A 14 -11.47 -15.21 -8.69
C ASN A 14 -12.26 -14.43 -7.63
N GLU A 15 -11.60 -13.53 -6.91
CA GLU A 15 -12.23 -12.70 -5.89
C GLU A 15 -12.64 -11.36 -6.49
N MET A 16 -13.77 -10.85 -6.02
CA MET A 16 -14.29 -9.55 -6.43
C MET A 16 -14.05 -8.55 -5.29
N PHE A 17 -13.53 -7.38 -5.65
CA PHE A 17 -13.27 -6.29 -4.71
C PHE A 17 -14.09 -5.08 -5.14
N ASP A 18 -14.81 -4.45 -4.21
CA ASP A 18 -15.47 -3.18 -4.51
C ASP A 18 -14.44 -2.05 -4.75
N LEU A 19 -13.31 -2.14 -4.07
CA LEU A 19 -12.24 -1.16 -4.12
C LEU A 19 -10.86 -1.83 -3.97
N ALA A 20 -9.95 -1.49 -4.87
CA ALA A 20 -8.52 -1.77 -4.74
C ALA A 20 -7.72 -0.47 -4.56
N ILE A 21 -6.72 -0.48 -3.70
CA ILE A 21 -5.82 0.66 -3.46
C ILE A 21 -4.39 0.23 -3.78
N THR A 22 -3.73 0.97 -4.67
CA THR A 22 -2.31 0.75 -5.02
C THR A 22 -1.44 1.79 -4.31
N LEU A 23 -0.38 1.34 -3.63
CA LEU A 23 0.36 2.15 -2.66
C LEU A 23 1.71 2.70 -3.16
N CYS A 24 2.23 2.18 -4.27
CA CYS A 24 3.48 2.67 -4.85
C CYS A 24 3.38 2.74 -6.37
N ASP A 25 4.18 3.62 -6.98
CA ASP A 25 4.20 3.78 -8.44
C ASP A 25 4.60 2.49 -9.14
N ASN A 26 5.46 1.68 -8.52
CA ASN A 26 5.82 0.37 -9.05
C ASN A 26 4.60 -0.59 -9.06
N ALA A 27 3.76 -0.57 -8.03
CA ALA A 27 2.54 -1.36 -8.00
C ALA A 27 1.51 -0.86 -9.03
N HIS A 28 1.40 0.46 -9.21
CA HIS A 28 0.53 1.05 -10.21
C HIS A 28 1.01 0.77 -11.65
N ALA A 29 2.31 0.87 -11.90
CA ALA A 29 2.92 0.59 -13.20
C ALA A 29 2.88 -0.91 -13.55
N ALA A 30 3.06 -1.78 -12.55
CA ALA A 30 2.99 -3.23 -12.75
C ALA A 30 1.56 -3.69 -13.08
N CYS A 31 0.55 -3.10 -12.44
CA CYS A 31 -0.86 -3.44 -12.65
C CYS A 31 -1.73 -2.18 -12.55
N PRO A 32 -1.94 -1.43 -13.65
CA PRO A 32 -2.82 -0.26 -13.64
C PRO A 32 -4.30 -0.62 -13.41
N VAL A 33 -4.67 -1.90 -13.62
CA VAL A 33 -6.00 -2.45 -13.33
C VAL A 33 -5.83 -3.66 -12.44
N VAL A 34 -6.34 -3.60 -11.21
CA VAL A 34 -6.39 -4.76 -10.31
C VAL A 34 -7.54 -5.67 -10.75
N PRO A 35 -7.29 -6.93 -11.14
CA PRO A 35 -8.34 -7.84 -11.59
C PRO A 35 -9.41 -8.03 -10.52
N GLY A 36 -10.69 -8.02 -10.92
CA GLY A 36 -11.82 -8.18 -10.01
C GLY A 36 -12.20 -6.94 -9.20
N ALA A 37 -11.46 -5.83 -9.32
CA ALA A 37 -11.77 -4.59 -8.62
C ALA A 37 -12.76 -3.72 -9.40
N ALA A 38 -13.88 -3.33 -8.80
CA ALA A 38 -14.85 -2.43 -9.41
C ALA A 38 -14.31 -0.99 -9.52
N ARG A 39 -13.51 -0.55 -8.54
CA ARG A 39 -12.81 0.73 -8.52
C ARG A 39 -11.37 0.54 -8.08
N THR A 40 -10.45 1.29 -8.67
CA THR A 40 -9.05 1.33 -8.25
C THR A 40 -8.67 2.77 -7.91
N ILE A 41 -8.09 2.97 -6.73
CA ILE A 41 -7.48 4.24 -6.30
C ILE A 41 -5.97 4.04 -6.25
N HIS A 42 -5.24 5.02 -6.76
CA HIS A 42 -3.79 5.08 -6.58
C HIS A 42 -3.46 6.15 -5.56
N GLN A 43 -2.72 5.77 -4.53
CA GLN A 43 -2.18 6.67 -3.52
C GLN A 43 -0.74 6.26 -3.24
N ALA A 44 0.21 7.01 -3.79
CA ALA A 44 1.62 6.75 -3.55
C ALA A 44 2.03 7.17 -2.14
N PHE A 45 2.82 6.31 -1.49
CA PHE A 45 3.59 6.63 -0.29
C PHE A 45 5.07 6.35 -0.54
N LEU A 46 5.93 7.05 0.21
CA LEU A 46 7.35 6.76 0.23
C LEU A 46 7.58 5.32 0.72
N ASP A 47 8.38 4.55 0.00
CA ASP A 47 8.81 3.23 0.47
C ASP A 47 9.91 3.41 1.52
N PRO A 48 9.66 3.08 2.81
CA PRO A 48 10.65 3.25 3.86
C PRO A 48 11.89 2.38 3.65
N HIS A 49 11.80 1.29 2.90
CA HIS A 49 12.94 0.41 2.63
C HIS A 49 13.95 1.03 1.65
N LEU A 50 13.52 1.95 0.80
CA LEU A 50 14.38 2.64 -0.16
C LEU A 50 15.14 3.82 0.46
N VAL A 51 14.82 4.21 1.69
CA VAL A 51 15.49 5.32 2.38
C VAL A 51 16.72 4.79 3.10
N PRO A 52 17.94 5.20 2.69
CA PRO A 52 19.16 4.81 3.39
C PRO A 52 19.26 5.53 4.75
N GLY A 53 19.80 4.85 5.75
CA GLY A 53 20.01 5.42 7.08
C GLY A 53 20.43 4.37 8.10
N THR A 54 20.64 4.81 9.33
CA THR A 54 20.76 3.94 10.49
C THR A 54 19.42 3.27 10.82
N GLU A 55 19.43 2.27 11.70
CA GLU A 55 18.21 1.58 12.13
C GLU A 55 17.20 2.56 12.77
N ASP A 56 17.68 3.49 13.61
CA ASP A 56 16.83 4.49 14.25
C ASP A 56 16.22 5.47 13.24
N GLU A 57 17.02 5.97 12.28
CA GLU A 57 16.51 6.81 11.19
C GLU A 57 15.50 6.06 10.32
N SER A 58 15.73 4.77 10.06
CA SER A 58 14.79 3.92 9.34
C SER A 58 13.46 3.82 10.09
N LEU A 59 13.49 3.58 11.41
CA LEU A 59 12.28 3.48 12.24
C LEU A 59 11.44 4.77 12.19
N ASP A 60 12.08 5.93 12.19
CA ASP A 60 11.39 7.21 12.08
C ASP A 60 10.74 7.43 10.71
N VAL A 61 11.35 6.95 9.64
CA VAL A 61 10.73 6.92 8.30
C VAL A 61 9.52 5.99 8.29
N TYR A 62 9.64 4.76 8.84
CA TYR A 62 8.51 3.83 8.95
C TYR A 62 7.33 4.44 9.72
N ARG A 63 7.60 5.13 10.84
CA ARG A 63 6.58 5.81 11.64
C ARG A 63 5.91 6.92 10.83
N SER A 64 6.69 7.73 10.13
CA SER A 64 6.18 8.83 9.30
C SER A 64 5.26 8.33 8.18
N VAL A 65 5.65 7.26 7.49
CA VAL A 65 4.82 6.64 6.44
C VAL A 65 3.53 6.06 7.02
N ARG A 66 3.61 5.33 8.14
CA ARG A 66 2.42 4.79 8.85
C ARG A 66 1.43 5.91 9.20
N ASP A 67 1.92 7.01 9.75
CA ASP A 67 1.07 8.12 10.19
C ASP A 67 0.46 8.86 8.99
N ALA A 68 1.20 9.00 7.89
CA ALA A 68 0.68 9.51 6.63
C ALA A 68 -0.42 8.61 6.04
N MET A 69 -0.23 7.28 6.07
CA MET A 69 -1.26 6.32 5.64
C MET A 69 -2.52 6.43 6.50
N GLY A 70 -2.38 6.50 7.83
CA GLY A 70 -3.51 6.67 8.74
C GLY A 70 -4.31 7.93 8.44
N LYS A 71 -3.64 9.08 8.36
CA LYS A 71 -4.29 10.37 8.04
C LYS A 71 -5.00 10.36 6.69
N TRP A 72 -4.39 9.72 5.68
CA TRP A 72 -5.02 9.61 4.36
C TRP A 72 -6.28 8.75 4.40
N ILE A 73 -6.25 7.61 5.10
CA ILE A 73 -7.42 6.74 5.28
C ILE A 73 -8.55 7.53 5.95
N ASP A 74 -8.26 8.23 7.04
CA ASP A 74 -9.26 9.03 7.76
C ASP A 74 -9.84 10.16 6.90
N THR A 75 -9.01 10.81 6.07
CA THR A 75 -9.47 11.89 5.18
C THR A 75 -10.30 11.36 4.00
N THR A 76 -10.01 10.15 3.53
CA THR A 76 -10.62 9.59 2.31
C THR A 76 -11.88 8.79 2.59
N PHE A 77 -11.95 8.12 3.75
CA PHE A 77 -13.01 7.17 4.10
C PHE A 77 -13.68 7.44 5.45
N GLY A 78 -13.18 8.42 6.23
CA GLY A 78 -13.76 8.83 7.51
C GLY A 78 -14.89 9.84 7.40
#